data_AF-A0A6A4U931-F1
#
_entry.id   AF-A0A6A4U931-F1
#
_cell.length_a   1.000
_cell.length_b   1.000
_cell.length_c   1.000
_cell.angle_alpha   90.00
_cell.angle_beta   90.00
_cell.angle_gamma   90.00
#
_symmetry.space_group_name_H-M   'P 1'
#
loop_
_entity.id
_entity.type
_entity.pdbx_description
1 polymer ?
#
loop_
_entity_poly.entity_id
_entity_poly.type
_entity_poly.pdbx_seq_one_letter_code
_entity_poly.pdbx_strand_id
1 'polypeptide(L)'
;MNEISTAHPVPKEVSLLDYAGFKIDALVKAGAPDWSAIGQTLDFADQTWKAISDRVGVMALRDKFSATLVSLRASVAAKDPAKVQTDAAAELAMVDELEKYFLNRQNEAQPFPGSTIREWQTNAAEVD
;
A
#
# COMPACT_ATOMS: atom_id res chain seq x y z
N MET A 1 25.92 21.44 2.28
CA MET A 1 25.58 20.00 2.32
C MET A 1 24.14 19.89 1.85
N ASN A 2 23.92 19.54 0.58
CA ASN A 2 22.58 19.23 0.09
C ASN A 2 22.32 17.78 0.45
N GLU A 3 21.54 17.55 1.50
CA GLU A 3 20.92 16.24 1.70
C GLU A 3 19.87 16.08 0.59
N ILE A 4 20.17 15.26 -0.40
CA ILE A 4 19.13 14.72 -1.27
C ILE A 4 18.30 13.83 -0.36
N SER A 5 17.20 14.35 0.22
CA SER A 5 16.18 13.51 0.81
C SER A 5 15.65 12.62 -0.29
N THR A 6 16.16 11.39 -0.37
CA THR A 6 15.60 10.33 -1.19
C THR A 6 14.22 10.08 -0.66
N ALA A 7 13.21 10.74 -1.24
CA ALA A 7 11.82 10.51 -0.91
C ALA A 7 11.57 9.00 -1.03
N HIS A 8 11.23 8.36 0.08
CA HIS A 8 10.86 6.94 0.05
C HIS A 8 9.71 6.77 -0.94
N PRO A 9 9.83 5.85 -1.89
CA PRO A 9 8.92 5.77 -3.02
C PRO A 9 7.50 5.40 -2.61
N VAL A 10 7.42 4.63 -1.53
CA VAL A 10 6.19 4.23 -0.86
C VAL A 10 6.00 5.11 0.38
N PRO A 11 4.79 5.68 0.60
CA PRO A 11 4.48 6.42 1.82
C PRO A 11 4.70 5.54 3.06
N LYS A 12 5.26 6.13 4.13
CA LYS A 12 5.49 5.42 5.41
C LYS A 12 4.22 4.78 5.96
N GLU A 13 3.06 5.37 5.66
CA GLU A 13 1.76 4.90 6.12
C GLU A 13 1.40 3.52 5.55
N VAL A 14 1.93 3.15 4.38
CA VAL A 14 1.74 1.80 3.82
C VAL A 14 2.43 0.77 4.72
N SER A 15 3.66 1.03 5.16
CA SER A 15 4.36 0.17 6.13
C SER A 15 3.70 0.19 7.52
N LEU A 16 3.01 1.27 7.89
CA LEU A 16 2.24 1.31 9.14
C LEU A 16 0.96 0.47 9.06
N LEU A 17 0.33 0.37 7.88
CA LEU A 17 -0.78 -0.54 7.63
C LEU A 17 -0.30 -2.00 7.72
N ASP A 18 0.83 -2.32 7.07
CA ASP A 18 1.48 -3.63 7.18
C ASP A 18 1.72 -4.04 8.64
N TYR A 19 2.34 -3.14 9.42
CA TYR A 19 2.54 -3.34 10.85
C TYR A 19 1.22 -3.61 11.61
N ALA A 20 0.16 -2.86 11.30
CA ALA A 20 -1.12 -3.02 11.95
C ALA A 20 -1.75 -4.40 11.63
N GLY A 21 -1.72 -4.83 10.37
CA GLY A 21 -2.19 -6.14 9.94
C GLY A 21 -1.45 -7.28 10.64
N PHE A 22 -0.12 -7.23 10.67
CA PHE A 22 0.69 -8.23 11.39
C PHE A 22 0.44 -8.24 12.89
N LYS A 23 0.29 -7.07 13.51
CA LYS A 23 0.00 -6.99 14.95
C LYS A 23 -1.38 -7.55 15.29
N ILE A 24 -2.39 -7.28 14.46
CA ILE A 24 -3.73 -7.86 14.63
C ILE A 24 -3.66 -9.38 14.51
N ASP A 25 -2.98 -9.90 13.49
CA ASP A 25 -2.78 -11.34 13.29
C ASP A 25 -2.06 -12.00 14.49
N ALA A 26 -1.00 -11.37 15.00
CA ALA A 26 -0.28 -11.86 16.17
C ALA A 26 -1.15 -11.86 17.45
N LEU A 27 -1.89 -10.77 17.70
CA LEU A 27 -2.75 -10.64 18.87
C LEU A 27 -3.89 -11.66 18.85
N VAL A 28 -4.48 -11.95 17.68
CA VAL A 28 -5.57 -12.91 17.57
C VAL A 28 -5.12 -14.36 17.64
N LYS A 29 -3.85 -14.64 17.29
CA LYS A 29 -3.22 -15.96 17.45
C LYS A 29 -2.74 -16.24 18.87
N ALA A 30 -2.76 -15.25 19.76
CA ALA A 30 -2.45 -15.45 21.17
C ALA A 30 -3.45 -16.41 21.82
N GLY A 31 -3.00 -17.22 22.79
CA GLY A 31 -3.85 -18.23 23.46
C GLY A 31 -5.09 -17.64 24.16
N ALA A 32 -5.06 -16.34 24.49
CA ALA A 32 -6.22 -15.55 24.86
C ALA A 32 -6.15 -14.20 24.13
N PRO A 33 -6.91 -14.02 23.03
CA PRO A 33 -6.86 -12.78 22.24
C PRO A 33 -7.26 -11.55 23.08
N ASP A 34 -6.37 -10.54 23.11
CA ASP A 34 -6.69 -9.24 23.68
C ASP A 34 -7.49 -8.41 22.68
N TRP A 35 -8.82 -8.57 22.74
CA TRP A 35 -9.76 -7.87 21.87
C TRP A 35 -9.70 -6.34 21.99
N SER A 36 -9.28 -5.81 23.14
CA SER A 36 -9.10 -4.37 23.31
C SER A 36 -7.88 -3.88 22.53
N ALA A 37 -6.75 -4.58 22.65
CA ALA A 37 -5.54 -4.27 21.89
C ALA A 37 -5.75 -4.45 20.38
N ILE A 38 -6.51 -5.47 19.96
CA ILE A 38 -6.89 -5.68 18.55
C ILE A 38 -7.72 -4.49 18.05
N GLY A 39 -8.75 -4.09 18.80
CA GLY A 39 -9.60 -2.94 18.44
C GLY A 39 -8.81 -1.64 18.31
N GLN A 40 -7.91 -1.35 19.26
CA GLN A 40 -7.03 -0.17 19.20
C GLN A 40 -6.08 -0.21 17.99
N THR A 41 -5.57 -1.39 17.65
CA THR A 41 -4.70 -1.56 16.47
C THR A 41 -5.48 -1.36 15.17
N LEU A 42 -6.73 -1.80 15.12
CA LEU A 42 -7.61 -1.54 13.97
C LEU A 42 -7.98 -0.06 13.84
N ASP A 43 -8.24 0.64 14.95
CA ASP A 43 -8.47 2.09 14.93
C ASP A 43 -7.25 2.86 14.40
N PHE A 44 -6.04 2.39 14.74
CA PHE A 44 -4.79 2.90 14.19
C PHE A 44 -4.69 2.66 12.67
N ALA A 45 -5.05 1.47 12.19
CA ALA A 45 -5.10 1.17 10.76
C ALA A 45 -6.10 2.08 10.02
N ASP A 46 -7.30 2.26 10.57
CA ASP A 46 -8.33 3.15 10.01
C ASP A 46 -7.84 4.61 9.88
N GLN A 47 -7.16 5.12 10.90
CA GLN A 47 -6.59 6.48 10.88
C GLN A 47 -5.45 6.61 9.87
N THR A 48 -4.59 5.58 9.80
CA THR A 48 -3.48 5.53 8.85
C THR A 48 -4.00 5.49 7.42
N TRP A 49 -5.01 4.68 7.13
CA TRP A 49 -5.64 4.60 5.81
C TRP A 49 -6.24 5.94 5.39
N LYS A 50 -6.98 6.62 6.29
CA LYS A 50 -7.53 7.96 6.04
C LYS A 50 -6.46 8.99 5.67
N ALA A 51 -5.25 8.86 6.20
CA ALA A 51 -4.15 9.79 5.90
C ALA A 51 -3.56 9.62 4.49
N ILE A 52 -3.75 8.46 3.84
CA ILE A 52 -3.16 8.19 2.52
C ILE A 52 -4.14 7.84 1.41
N SER A 53 -5.40 7.52 1.72
CA SER A 53 -6.38 7.06 0.74
C SER A 53 -6.58 8.05 -0.42
N ASP A 54 -6.48 9.36 -0.16
CA ASP A 54 -6.58 10.40 -1.19
C ASP A 54 -5.37 10.43 -2.15
N ARG A 55 -4.24 9.83 -1.76
CA ARG A 55 -3.06 9.70 -2.63
C ARG A 55 -3.19 8.51 -3.59
N VAL A 56 -4.15 7.62 -3.35
CA VAL A 56 -4.49 6.48 -4.20
C VAL A 56 -5.48 6.93 -5.27
N GLY A 57 -4.96 7.29 -6.44
CA GLY A 57 -5.78 7.78 -7.56
C GLY A 57 -6.66 6.71 -8.23
N VAL A 58 -6.40 5.42 -7.98
CA VAL A 58 -7.19 4.30 -8.51
C VAL A 58 -8.36 4.04 -7.56
N MET A 59 -9.54 4.56 -7.91
CA MET A 59 -10.75 4.44 -7.09
C MET A 59 -11.07 3.00 -6.70
N ALA A 60 -10.98 2.06 -7.65
CA ALA A 60 -11.22 0.64 -7.39
C ALA A 60 -10.25 0.04 -6.35
N LEU A 61 -8.99 0.49 -6.29
CA LEU A 61 -8.02 0.04 -5.30
C LEU A 61 -8.34 0.60 -3.91
N ARG A 62 -8.68 1.90 -3.86
CA ARG A 62 -9.11 2.58 -2.63
C ARG A 62 -10.37 1.95 -2.03
N ASP A 63 -11.36 1.65 -2.87
CA ASP A 63 -12.63 1.08 -2.43
C ASP A 63 -12.45 -0.35 -1.91
N LYS A 64 -11.62 -1.16 -2.60
CA LYS A 64 -11.26 -2.50 -2.13
C LYS A 64 -10.58 -2.48 -0.77
N PHE A 65 -9.56 -1.61 -0.58
CA PHE A 65 -8.87 -1.52 0.71
C PHE A 65 -9.83 -1.12 1.83
N SER A 66 -10.69 -0.12 1.57
CA SER A 66 -11.71 0.33 2.53
C SER A 66 -12.71 -0.79 2.88
N ALA A 67 -13.13 -1.58 1.89
CA ALA A 67 -14.02 -2.72 2.12
C ALA A 67 -13.33 -3.82 2.97
N THR A 68 -12.04 -4.06 2.75
CA THR A 68 -11.25 -5.00 3.57
C THR A 68 -11.19 -4.56 5.03
N LEU A 69 -10.94 -3.28 5.31
CA LEU A 69 -10.98 -2.76 6.69
C LEU A 69 -12.37 -2.90 7.33
N VAL A 70 -13.44 -2.67 6.57
CA VAL A 70 -14.83 -2.89 7.06
C VAL A 70 -15.06 -4.36 7.41
N SER A 71 -14.60 -5.30 6.58
CA SER A 71 -14.70 -6.75 6.86
C SER A 71 -13.93 -7.12 8.13
N LEU A 72 -12.69 -6.66 8.25
CA LEU A 72 -11.85 -6.88 9.43
C LEU A 72 -12.51 -6.33 10.69
N ARG A 73 -13.10 -5.13 10.62
CA ARG A 73 -13.83 -4.53 11.74
C ARG A 73 -15.05 -5.34 12.17
N ALA A 74 -15.81 -5.87 11.21
CA ALA A 74 -16.93 -6.75 11.50
C ALA A 74 -16.47 -8.02 12.23
N SER A 75 -15.33 -8.60 11.82
CA SER A 75 -14.77 -9.80 12.44
C SER A 75 -14.25 -9.56 13.86
N VAL A 76 -13.58 -8.43 14.07
CA VAL A 76 -13.14 -8.01 15.41
C VAL A 76 -14.35 -7.79 16.32
N ALA A 77 -15.42 -7.14 15.82
CA ALA A 77 -16.65 -6.94 16.59
C ALA A 77 -17.37 -8.25 16.93
N ALA A 78 -17.35 -9.22 16.00
CA ALA A 78 -17.88 -10.57 16.22
C ALA A 78 -17.00 -11.42 17.15
N LYS A 79 -15.77 -10.98 17.46
CA LYS A 79 -14.76 -11.73 18.21
C LYS A 79 -14.50 -13.12 17.62
N ASP A 80 -14.48 -13.20 16.30
CA ASP A 80 -14.21 -14.44 15.56
C ASP A 80 -12.72 -14.51 15.20
N PRO A 81 -11.90 -15.30 15.92
CA PRO A 81 -10.47 -15.32 15.70
C PRO A 81 -10.08 -15.85 14.32
N ALA A 82 -10.81 -16.83 13.77
CA ALA A 82 -10.52 -17.40 12.47
C ALA A 82 -10.83 -16.39 11.35
N LYS A 83 -11.94 -15.66 11.49
CA LYS A 83 -12.31 -14.63 10.53
C LYS A 83 -11.38 -13.42 10.60
N VAL A 84 -10.98 -12.99 11.80
CA VAL A 84 -9.98 -11.92 11.97
C VAL A 84 -8.65 -12.29 11.31
N GLN A 85 -8.15 -13.53 11.46
CA GLN A 85 -6.93 -13.97 10.77
C GLN A 85 -7.08 -13.89 9.25
N THR A 86 -8.22 -14.34 8.72
CA THR A 86 -8.50 -14.31 7.28
C THR A 86 -8.56 -12.87 6.76
N ASP A 87 -9.27 -12.00 7.46
CA ASP A 87 -9.39 -10.59 7.06
C ASP A 87 -8.09 -9.81 7.23
N ALA A 88 -7.28 -10.12 8.25
CA ALA A 88 -5.95 -9.54 8.42
C ALA A 88 -5.01 -9.95 7.27
N ALA A 89 -5.04 -11.22 6.85
CA ALA A 89 -4.29 -11.67 5.69
C ALA A 89 -4.76 -10.99 4.39
N ALA A 90 -6.07 -10.75 4.24
CA ALA A 90 -6.61 -10.01 3.10
C ALA A 90 -6.19 -8.53 3.12
N GLU A 91 -6.11 -7.92 4.32
CA GLU A 91 -5.61 -6.56 4.50
C GLU A 91 -4.14 -6.45 4.11
N LEU A 92 -3.28 -7.35 4.60
CA LEU A 92 -1.86 -7.42 4.24
C LEU A 92 -1.65 -7.60 2.73
N ALA A 93 -2.42 -8.49 2.09
CA ALA A 93 -2.36 -8.65 0.63
C ALA A 93 -2.76 -7.38 -0.12
N MET A 94 -3.66 -6.57 0.43
CA MET A 94 -4.01 -5.27 -0.14
C MET A 94 -2.93 -4.21 0.11
N VAL A 95 -2.17 -4.31 1.21
CA VAL A 95 -0.98 -3.49 1.44
C VAL A 95 0.07 -3.75 0.37
N ASP A 96 0.34 -5.01 0.00
CA ASP A 96 1.23 -5.34 -1.13
C ASP A 96 0.79 -4.66 -2.43
N GLU A 97 -0.52 -4.60 -2.70
CA GLU A 97 -1.06 -3.91 -3.88
C GLU A 97 -0.88 -2.38 -3.81
N LEU A 98 -0.98 -1.78 -2.62
CA LEU A 98 -0.67 -0.37 -2.40
C LEU A 98 0.82 -0.10 -2.64
N GLU A 99 1.71 -0.95 -2.15
CA GLU A 99 3.15 -0.84 -2.38
C GLU A 99 3.46 -0.86 -3.88
N LYS A 100 2.93 -1.84 -4.62
CA LYS A 100 3.07 -1.92 -6.09
C LYS A 100 2.53 -0.67 -6.77
N TYR A 101 1.37 -0.16 -6.34
CA TYR A 101 0.79 1.06 -6.89
C TYR A 101 1.73 2.27 -6.72
N PHE A 102 2.27 2.48 -5.52
CA PHE A 102 3.15 3.62 -5.26
C PHE A 102 4.51 3.47 -5.97
N LEU A 103 5.07 2.25 -6.04
CA LEU A 103 6.30 1.98 -6.80
C LEU A 103 6.12 2.23 -8.30
N ASN A 104 5.02 1.74 -8.90
CA ASN A 104 4.77 1.89 -10.35
C ASN A 104 4.53 3.35 -10.74
N ARG A 105 3.80 4.12 -9.92
CA ARG A 105 3.56 5.54 -10.18
C ARG A 105 4.87 6.35 -10.28
N GLN A 106 5.91 5.93 -9.56
CA GLN A 106 7.21 6.59 -9.65
C GLN A 106 7.94 6.29 -10.96
N ASN A 107 7.85 5.05 -11.44
CA ASN A 107 8.43 4.67 -12.74
C ASN A 107 7.79 5.47 -13.89
N GLU A 108 6.51 5.82 -13.77
CA GLU A 108 5.82 6.70 -14.74
C GLU A 108 6.19 8.19 -14.57
N ALA A 109 6.50 8.63 -13.34
CA ALA A 109 6.81 10.03 -13.03
C ALA A 109 8.29 10.41 -13.28
N GLN A 110 9.17 9.44 -13.49
CA GLN A 110 10.56 9.65 -13.89
C GLN A 110 10.73 9.31 -15.38
N PRO A 111 10.57 10.25 -16.33
CA PRO A 111 11.03 10.02 -17.70
C PRO A 111 12.54 9.79 -17.65
N PHE A 112 13.01 8.71 -18.29
CA PHE A 112 14.44 8.43 -18.43
C PHE A 112 15.20 9.70 -18.85
N PRO A 113 16.24 10.13 -18.11
CA PRO A 113 17.15 11.15 -18.61
C PRO A 113 17.98 10.53 -19.75
N GLY A 114 17.44 10.59 -20.97
CA GLY A 114 18.11 10.06 -22.16
C GLY A 114 17.22 9.74 -23.37
N SER A 115 15.88 9.72 -23.25
CA SER A 115 15.03 9.44 -24.42
C SER A 115 14.75 10.71 -25.24
N THR A 116 15.79 11.27 -25.87
CA THR A 116 15.60 12.16 -27.01
C THR A 116 15.13 11.33 -28.19
N ILE A 117 13.83 11.33 -28.46
CA ILE A 117 13.26 10.82 -29.70
C ILE A 117 13.61 11.83 -30.81
N ARG A 118 14.78 11.67 -31.43
CA ARG A 118 15.09 12.12 -32.80
C ARG A 118 16.47 11.59 -33.17
N GLU A 119 16.51 10.48 -33.91
CA GLU A 119 17.50 10.18 -34.95
C GLU A 119 17.27 8.76 -35.50
N TRP A 120 16.21 8.59 -36.28
CA TRP A 120 16.22 7.66 -37.40
C TRP A 120 15.57 8.37 -38.59
N GLN A 121 16.32 8.43 -39.70
CA GLN A 121 16.06 9.05 -41.01
C GLN A 121 16.71 10.44 -41.21
N THR A 122 17.92 10.46 -41.81
CA THR A 122 18.27 10.92 -43.18
C THR A 122 19.81 10.81 -43.25
N ASN A 123 20.41 9.88 -43.99
CA ASN A 123 20.86 10.12 -45.36
C ASN A 123 21.13 8.78 -46.06
N ALA A 124 20.23 8.41 -46.97
CA ALA A 124 20.62 7.73 -48.18
C ALA A 124 20.78 8.84 -49.25
N ALA A 125 22.01 9.29 -49.48
CA ALA A 125 22.49 9.89 -50.73
C ALA A 125 23.90 10.48 -50.51
N GLU A 126 24.72 10.40 -51.56
CA GLU A 126 26.06 10.99 -51.71
C GLU A 126 27.23 10.22 -51.08
N VAL A 127 27.69 9.20 -51.80
CA VAL A 127 29.09 9.15 -52.26
C VAL A 127 29.08 8.63 -53.70
N ASP A 128 29.43 9.52 -54.63
CA ASP A 128 30.00 9.19 -55.94
C ASP A 128 31.34 8.45 -55.77
#